data_AF-A0A930H5Z0-F1
#
_entry.id   AF-A0A930H5Z0-F1
#
_cell.length_a   1.000
_cell.length_b   1.000
_cell.length_c   1.000
_cell.angle_alpha   90.00
_cell.angle_beta   90.00
_cell.angle_gamma   90.00
#
_symmetry.space_group_name_H-M   'P 1'
#
loop_
_entity.id
_entity.type
_entity.pdbx_description
1 polymer ?
#
loop_
_entity_poly.entity_id
_entity_poly.type
_entity_poly.pdbx_seq_one_letter_code
_entity_poly.pdbx_strand_id
1 'polypeptide(L)'
;KKDATGDILIEGVLPCPIRIPLLEGIKEWVDDQNAKNDYKIAYELQSANLGLDWVVDKVKTGDADKVSDVLLSAGFELFFDKDLMGHFMDEGIFETYLDEMNKDFCNDRIDLRDPKKRYAIMGVVPAVFLVNKGVLGDRKVPETWADILSEEFEDSVALPMNDLDLFNALVINIYKEFGSEGIKNLARSYKKNLHPAQMVKAKGKSKDAPAVSIIPYFFTQMLMGASDLQAVWPKDGALLSPIFMITKKAKQDKIKPFIDFFMSEKIGTLFSASGKFPSTNPNVDNHLDENQTFKWIGWDFIHNNDVGGLVRQCEKEFNDAIMEL
;
A
#
# COMPACT_ATOMS: atom_id res chain seq x y z
N LYS A 1 -4.48 22.02 17.70
CA LYS A 1 -5.64 21.12 17.92
C LYS A 1 -5.41 20.43 19.27
N LYS A 2 -6.45 20.14 20.07
CA LYS A 2 -6.27 19.24 21.22
C LYS A 2 -6.19 17.82 20.68
N ASP A 3 -5.17 17.07 21.07
CA ASP A 3 -5.03 15.66 20.70
C ASP A 3 -6.29 14.90 21.14
N ALA A 4 -6.70 13.92 20.35
CA ALA A 4 -7.81 13.05 20.70
C ALA A 4 -7.44 12.25 21.97
N THR A 5 -8.12 12.51 23.08
CA THR A 5 -7.87 11.80 24.35
C THR A 5 -8.97 10.76 24.63
N GLY A 6 -8.54 9.51 24.79
CA GLY A 6 -9.34 8.35 25.16
C GLY A 6 -8.46 7.25 25.77
N ASP A 7 -9.06 6.31 26.48
CA ASP A 7 -8.38 5.12 27.02
C ASP A 7 -7.85 4.20 25.91
N ILE A 8 -8.52 4.22 24.75
CA ILE A 8 -8.09 3.60 23.50
C ILE A 8 -8.04 4.66 22.41
N LEU A 9 -6.90 4.77 21.75
CA LEU A 9 -6.66 5.72 20.67
C LEU A 9 -6.41 4.98 19.34
N ILE A 10 -7.24 5.27 18.33
CA ILE A 10 -7.14 4.71 16.98
C ILE A 10 -6.68 5.80 16.02
N GLU A 11 -5.52 5.64 15.40
CA GLU A 11 -4.93 6.66 14.55
C GLU A 11 -4.48 6.11 13.21
N GLY A 12 -4.24 7.02 12.27
CA GLY A 12 -3.61 6.68 10.99
C GLY A 12 -4.32 7.25 9.78
N VAL A 13 -4.14 6.58 8.65
CA VAL A 13 -4.67 6.99 7.36
C VAL A 13 -5.54 5.92 6.72
N LEU A 14 -6.51 6.37 5.95
CA LEU A 14 -7.41 5.52 5.18
C LEU A 14 -7.25 5.77 3.67
N PRO A 15 -7.41 4.73 2.82
CA PRO A 15 -7.36 4.90 1.38
C PRO A 15 -8.45 5.86 0.89
N CYS A 16 -8.06 6.86 0.10
CA CYS A 16 -8.94 7.94 -0.34
C CYS A 16 -10.28 7.45 -0.93
N PRO A 17 -10.34 6.41 -1.78
CA PRO A 17 -11.58 6.03 -2.45
C PRO A 17 -12.66 5.41 -1.54
N ILE A 18 -12.25 4.82 -0.43
CA ILE A 18 -13.15 4.14 0.54
C ILE A 18 -13.16 4.84 1.90
N ARG A 19 -12.49 5.99 2.03
CA ARG A 19 -12.32 6.72 3.29
C ARG A 19 -13.65 7.13 3.93
N ILE A 20 -14.54 7.78 3.17
CA ILE A 20 -15.82 8.28 3.71
C ILE A 20 -16.66 7.16 4.31
N PRO A 21 -16.99 6.07 3.57
CA PRO A 21 -17.82 5.01 4.13
C PRO A 21 -17.13 4.27 5.29
N LEU A 22 -15.80 4.15 5.29
CA LEU A 22 -15.07 3.61 6.45
C LEU A 22 -15.18 4.53 7.68
N LEU A 23 -14.99 5.84 7.51
CA LEU A 23 -15.11 6.80 8.61
C LEU A 23 -16.52 6.82 9.22
N GLU A 24 -17.55 6.73 8.39
CA GLU A 24 -18.94 6.63 8.86
C GLU A 24 -19.14 5.36 9.69
N GLY A 25 -18.68 4.20 9.19
CA GLY A 25 -18.76 2.95 9.93
C GLY A 25 -17.97 2.96 11.25
N ILE A 26 -16.75 3.50 11.25
CA ILE A 26 -15.93 3.63 12.46
C ILE A 26 -16.60 4.58 13.46
N LYS A 27 -17.16 5.71 13.00
CA LYS A 27 -17.85 6.66 13.86
C LYS A 27 -19.06 6.01 14.55
N GLU A 28 -19.92 5.36 13.78
CA GLU A 28 -21.10 4.66 14.32
C GLU A 28 -20.69 3.59 15.35
N TRP A 29 -19.64 2.83 15.04
CA TRP A 29 -19.11 1.82 15.95
C TRP A 29 -18.53 2.44 17.23
N VAL A 30 -17.72 3.49 17.12
CA VAL A 30 -17.12 4.18 18.28
C VAL A 30 -18.21 4.80 19.17
N ASP A 31 -19.24 5.42 18.59
CA ASP A 31 -20.36 6.00 19.34
C ASP A 31 -21.14 4.91 20.12
N ASP A 32 -21.40 3.77 19.48
CA ASP A 32 -22.05 2.61 20.12
C ASP A 32 -21.20 2.00 21.25
N GLN A 33 -19.90 1.83 21.03
CA GLN A 33 -18.98 1.28 22.04
C GLN A 33 -18.80 2.23 23.23
N ASN A 34 -18.67 3.53 22.99
CA ASN A 34 -18.56 4.53 24.05
C ASN A 34 -19.82 4.64 24.91
N ALA A 35 -20.99 4.25 24.39
CA ALA A 35 -22.23 4.19 25.16
C ALA A 35 -22.34 2.93 26.04
N LYS A 36 -21.61 1.86 25.71
CA LYS A 36 -21.69 0.55 26.36
C LYS A 36 -20.54 0.29 27.34
N ASN A 37 -19.37 0.85 27.05
CA ASN A 37 -18.14 0.57 27.77
C ASN A 37 -17.90 1.57 28.91
N ASP A 38 -17.13 1.15 29.91
CA ASP A 38 -16.65 1.99 31.01
C ASP A 38 -15.36 2.75 30.66
N TYR A 39 -14.89 2.64 29.41
CA TYR A 39 -13.72 3.30 28.86
C TYR A 39 -14.06 4.02 27.56
N LYS A 40 -13.29 5.06 27.24
CA LYS A 40 -13.49 5.89 26.06
C LYS A 40 -12.56 5.49 24.92
N ILE A 41 -13.14 5.27 23.75
CA ILE A 41 -12.43 5.12 22.48
C ILE A 41 -12.45 6.46 21.75
N ALA A 42 -11.28 6.90 21.30
CA ALA A 42 -11.09 8.07 20.47
C ALA A 42 -10.40 7.67 19.16
N TYR A 43 -10.66 8.41 18.08
CA TYR A 43 -10.00 8.17 16.80
C TYR A 43 -9.61 9.45 16.07
N GLU A 44 -8.48 9.41 15.37
CA GLU A 44 -8.04 10.43 14.42
C GLU A 44 -7.56 9.75 13.13
N LEU A 45 -8.44 9.73 12.12
CA LEU A 45 -8.18 9.06 10.85
C LEU A 45 -8.21 10.05 9.69
N GLN A 46 -7.07 10.17 9.02
CA GLN A 46 -6.86 11.12 7.93
C GLN A 46 -6.85 10.42 6.57
N SER A 47 -6.70 11.21 5.52
CA SER A 47 -6.56 10.71 4.16
C SER A 47 -5.11 10.32 3.90
N ALA A 48 -4.86 9.20 3.23
CA ALA A 48 -3.48 8.76 2.92
C ALA A 48 -2.65 9.84 2.19
N ASN A 49 -3.28 10.66 1.33
CA ASN A 49 -2.61 11.75 0.64
C ASN A 49 -2.14 12.92 1.54
N LEU A 50 -2.55 12.98 2.81
CA LEU A 50 -2.07 13.97 3.78
C LEU A 50 -0.82 13.49 4.53
N GLY A 51 -0.42 12.22 4.33
CA GLY A 51 0.72 11.62 5.01
C GLY A 51 0.49 11.37 6.50
N LEU A 52 1.58 11.04 7.19
CA LEU A 52 1.59 10.57 8.58
C LEU A 52 2.55 11.35 9.48
N ASP A 53 2.98 12.55 9.08
CA ASP A 53 3.95 13.36 9.83
C ASP A 53 3.59 13.52 11.31
N TRP A 54 2.30 13.72 11.59
CA TRP A 54 1.77 13.87 12.95
C TRP A 54 1.84 12.58 13.79
N VAL A 55 1.80 11.40 13.16
CA VAL A 55 2.07 10.11 13.83
C VAL A 55 3.57 9.91 13.98
N VAL A 56 4.34 10.18 12.93
CA VAL A 56 5.80 10.09 12.92
C VAL A 56 6.42 10.92 14.04
N ASP A 57 5.92 12.13 14.28
CA ASP A 57 6.37 13.00 15.37
C ASP A 57 6.17 12.37 16.75
N LYS A 58 5.07 11.63 16.96
CA LYS A 58 4.83 10.88 18.21
C LYS A 58 5.78 9.70 18.33
N VAL A 59 5.97 8.95 17.25
CA VAL A 59 6.87 7.78 17.19
C VAL A 59 8.32 8.20 17.48
N LYS A 60 8.78 9.30 16.90
CA LYS A 60 10.14 9.86 17.10
C LYS A 60 10.43 10.27 18.53
N THR A 61 9.43 10.40 19.40
CA THR A 61 9.67 10.65 20.82
C THR A 61 10.26 9.44 21.56
N GLY A 62 10.16 8.24 21.00
CA GLY A 62 10.56 6.98 21.64
C GLY A 62 9.66 6.57 22.81
N ASP A 63 8.58 7.31 23.06
CA ASP A 63 7.65 7.07 24.16
C ASP A 63 6.45 6.25 23.65
N ALA A 64 6.42 4.97 24.02
CA ALA A 64 5.37 4.05 23.62
C ALA A 64 3.97 4.51 24.07
N ASP A 65 3.85 5.30 25.14
CA ASP A 65 2.56 5.81 25.61
C ASP A 65 1.99 6.91 24.71
N LYS A 66 2.83 7.59 23.93
CA LYS A 66 2.39 8.60 22.95
C LYS A 66 1.96 8.00 21.62
N VAL A 67 2.43 6.79 21.29
CA VAL A 67 1.98 6.08 20.10
C VAL A 67 0.56 5.57 20.31
N SER A 68 -0.28 5.60 19.27
CA SER A 68 -1.66 5.14 19.36
C SER A 68 -1.76 3.66 19.71
N ASP A 69 -2.91 3.27 20.27
CA ASP A 69 -3.18 1.88 20.64
C ASP A 69 -3.50 1.01 19.41
N VAL A 70 -4.09 1.62 18.39
CA VAL A 70 -4.28 1.06 17.06
C VAL A 70 -3.73 2.04 16.04
N LEU A 71 -2.93 1.57 15.10
CA LEU A 71 -2.39 2.38 14.02
C LEU A 71 -2.67 1.73 12.67
N LEU A 72 -3.27 2.51 11.76
CA LEU A 72 -3.60 2.12 10.39
C LEU A 72 -2.73 2.89 9.41
N SER A 73 -1.97 2.21 8.55
CA SER A 73 -1.19 2.89 7.51
C SER A 73 -0.94 1.96 6.33
N ALA A 74 -0.72 2.57 5.16
CA ALA A 74 -0.21 1.86 4.00
C ALA A 74 1.32 1.98 3.93
N GLY A 75 1.92 1.23 3.00
CA GLY A 75 3.32 1.37 2.66
C GLY A 75 4.28 0.80 3.70
N PHE A 76 5.58 0.99 3.44
CA PHE A 76 6.66 0.34 4.20
C PHE A 76 7.38 1.26 5.18
N GLU A 77 7.42 2.58 4.92
CA GLU A 77 8.32 3.50 5.64
C GLU A 77 8.04 3.61 7.13
N LEU A 78 6.79 3.80 7.55
CA LEU A 78 6.51 3.98 8.96
C LEU A 78 6.81 2.71 9.76
N PHE A 79 6.43 1.55 9.23
CA PHE A 79 6.37 0.29 9.97
C PHE A 79 7.65 -0.53 9.98
N PHE A 80 8.48 -0.39 8.94
CA PHE A 80 9.69 -1.18 8.77
C PHE A 80 10.96 -0.33 8.75
N ASP A 81 10.87 0.90 9.23
CA ASP A 81 12.01 1.73 9.57
C ASP A 81 12.41 1.49 11.04
N LYS A 82 13.68 1.16 11.25
CA LYS A 82 14.26 0.92 12.57
C LYS A 82 14.23 2.14 13.48
N ASP A 83 14.38 3.34 12.91
CA ASP A 83 14.38 4.60 13.65
C ASP A 83 12.95 5.11 13.95
N LEU A 84 11.94 4.49 13.32
CA LEU A 84 10.52 4.76 13.58
C LEU A 84 9.89 3.62 14.38
N MET A 85 8.96 2.84 13.80
CA MET A 85 8.24 1.82 14.54
C MET A 85 9.08 0.58 14.90
N GLY A 86 10.22 0.36 14.23
CA GLY A 86 11.00 -0.88 14.37
C GLY A 86 11.40 -1.20 15.81
N HIS A 87 11.84 -0.21 16.59
CA HIS A 87 12.23 -0.43 17.99
C HIS A 87 11.04 -0.89 18.86
N PHE A 88 9.86 -0.26 18.75
CA PHE A 88 8.66 -0.70 19.47
C PHE A 88 8.22 -2.12 19.09
N MET A 89 8.44 -2.51 17.83
CA MET A 89 8.15 -3.85 17.33
C MET A 89 9.08 -4.90 17.90
N ASP A 90 10.37 -4.57 18.05
CA ASP A 90 11.36 -5.46 18.63
C ASP A 90 11.24 -5.58 20.15
N GLU A 91 10.78 -4.53 20.83
CA GLU A 91 10.42 -4.54 22.25
C GLU A 91 9.12 -5.32 22.56
N GLY A 92 8.36 -5.71 21.53
CA GLY A 92 7.12 -6.46 21.70
C GLY A 92 5.94 -5.63 22.22
N ILE A 93 5.97 -4.31 22.00
CA ILE A 93 4.87 -3.40 22.38
C ILE A 93 3.61 -3.70 21.55
N PHE A 94 3.79 -4.12 20.30
CA PHE A 94 2.72 -4.41 19.35
C PHE A 94 2.61 -5.92 19.08
N GLU A 95 1.37 -6.39 18.98
CA GLU A 95 1.05 -7.77 18.60
C GLU A 95 -0.31 -7.77 17.89
N THR A 96 -0.33 -8.15 16.62
CA THR A 96 -1.54 -8.19 15.79
C THR A 96 -1.41 -9.31 14.78
N TYR A 97 -2.42 -10.17 14.70
CA TYR A 97 -2.45 -11.27 13.75
C TYR A 97 -3.88 -11.61 13.36
N LEU A 98 -4.01 -12.23 12.18
CA LEU A 98 -5.25 -12.76 11.64
C LEU A 98 -5.03 -14.27 11.45
N ASP A 99 -5.83 -15.09 12.12
CA ASP A 99 -5.71 -16.55 12.04
C ASP A 99 -6.14 -17.06 10.67
N GLU A 100 -7.22 -16.50 10.14
CA GLU A 100 -7.77 -16.78 8.83
C GLU A 100 -7.51 -15.61 7.88
N MET A 101 -7.29 -15.94 6.61
CA MET A 101 -7.03 -14.98 5.55
C MET A 101 -7.61 -15.47 4.24
N ASN A 102 -7.99 -14.52 3.39
CA ASN A 102 -8.45 -14.78 2.04
C ASN A 102 -7.49 -15.70 1.26
N LYS A 103 -8.05 -16.66 0.52
CA LYS A 103 -7.30 -17.62 -0.31
C LYS A 103 -6.39 -16.96 -1.36
N ASP A 104 -6.70 -15.75 -1.81
CA ASP A 104 -5.89 -15.01 -2.78
C ASP A 104 -4.54 -14.56 -2.16
N PHE A 105 -4.50 -14.47 -0.82
CA PHE A 105 -3.36 -13.98 -0.04
C PHE A 105 -2.79 -15.01 0.95
N CYS A 106 -3.32 -16.23 0.94
CA CYS A 106 -2.88 -17.37 1.73
C CYS A 106 -2.94 -18.64 0.87
N ASN A 107 -1.87 -18.87 0.10
CA ASN A 107 -1.71 -19.99 -0.83
C ASN A 107 -0.22 -20.30 -1.07
N ASP A 108 0.08 -21.29 -1.92
CA ASP A 108 1.44 -21.77 -2.18
C ASP A 108 2.39 -20.70 -2.78
N ARG A 109 1.86 -19.60 -3.33
CA ARG A 109 2.65 -18.52 -3.96
C ARG A 109 2.85 -17.31 -3.04
N ILE A 110 1.90 -17.06 -2.14
CA ILE A 110 1.88 -15.89 -1.27
C ILE A 110 1.18 -16.20 0.05
N ASP A 111 1.80 -15.78 1.16
CA ASP A 111 1.18 -15.76 2.48
C ASP A 111 1.44 -14.38 3.12
N LEU A 112 0.38 -13.60 3.30
CA LEU A 112 0.44 -12.28 3.90
C LEU A 112 0.30 -12.31 5.43
N ARG A 113 0.15 -13.49 6.06
CA ARG A 113 0.13 -13.59 7.53
C ARG A 113 1.55 -13.41 8.06
N ASP A 114 1.73 -12.45 8.96
CA ASP A 114 3.03 -12.24 9.59
C ASP A 114 3.36 -13.41 10.55
N PRO A 115 4.42 -14.19 10.29
CA PRO A 115 4.81 -15.29 11.18
C PRO A 115 5.21 -14.81 12.58
N LYS A 116 5.60 -13.53 12.73
CA LYS A 116 5.93 -12.94 14.04
C LYS A 116 4.75 -12.28 14.74
N LYS A 117 3.55 -12.25 14.12
CA LYS A 117 2.32 -11.69 14.70
C LYS A 117 2.43 -10.23 15.14
N ARG A 118 3.20 -9.41 14.41
CA ARG A 118 3.39 -7.98 14.68
C ARG A 118 2.48 -7.10 13.82
N TYR A 119 2.17 -7.55 12.61
CA TYR A 119 1.41 -6.79 11.62
C TYR A 119 0.25 -7.59 11.06
N ALA A 120 -0.93 -6.97 10.97
CA ALA A 120 -2.04 -7.48 10.16
C ALA A 120 -2.11 -6.69 8.84
N ILE A 121 -2.23 -7.39 7.71
CA ILE A 121 -2.55 -6.78 6.41
C ILE A 121 -4.05 -6.93 6.19
N MET A 122 -4.76 -5.82 5.96
CA MET A 122 -6.23 -5.78 5.85
C MET A 122 -6.72 -5.80 4.40
N GLY A 123 -5.84 -5.36 3.50
CA GLY A 123 -6.06 -5.37 2.07
C GLY A 123 -4.86 -4.78 1.37
N VAL A 124 -4.92 -4.78 0.04
CA VAL A 124 -3.77 -4.47 -0.79
C VAL A 124 -4.13 -3.52 -1.91
N VAL A 125 -3.14 -2.74 -2.33
CA VAL A 125 -3.21 -1.83 -3.48
C VAL A 125 -2.32 -2.43 -4.58
N PRO A 126 -2.90 -3.06 -5.62
CA PRO A 126 -2.12 -3.67 -6.68
C PRO A 126 -1.61 -2.61 -7.67
N ALA A 127 -0.33 -2.62 -8.00
CA ALA A 127 0.25 -1.81 -9.08
C ALA A 127 0.25 -2.59 -10.39
N VAL A 128 -0.30 -1.99 -11.44
CA VAL A 128 -0.41 -2.58 -12.78
C VAL A 128 0.09 -1.62 -13.85
N PHE A 129 0.22 -2.10 -15.08
CA PHE A 129 0.57 -1.26 -16.22
C PHE A 129 -0.68 -0.69 -16.87
N LEU A 130 -0.65 0.60 -17.16
CA LEU A 130 -1.59 1.26 -18.06
C LEU A 130 -0.86 1.64 -19.34
N VAL A 131 -1.14 0.90 -20.41
CA VAL A 131 -0.47 1.02 -21.69
C VAL A 131 -1.25 1.95 -22.61
N ASN A 132 -0.60 2.99 -23.12
CA ASN A 132 -1.16 3.89 -24.12
C ASN A 132 -0.82 3.39 -25.52
N LYS A 133 -1.76 2.69 -26.15
CA LYS A 133 -1.64 2.15 -27.52
C LYS A 133 -1.41 3.23 -28.57
N GLY A 134 -1.82 4.47 -28.30
CA GLY A 134 -1.59 5.60 -29.20
C GLY A 134 -0.13 6.05 -29.26
N VAL A 135 0.70 5.68 -28.26
CA VAL A 135 2.12 6.08 -28.14
C VAL A 135 3.06 4.87 -28.05
N LEU A 136 2.53 3.67 -27.76
CA LEU A 136 3.30 2.43 -27.73
C LEU A 136 4.05 2.20 -29.05
N GLY A 137 3.44 2.52 -30.19
CA GLY A 137 4.04 2.33 -31.52
C GLY A 137 4.15 0.85 -31.87
N ASP A 138 5.29 0.45 -32.43
CA ASP A 138 5.57 -0.94 -32.81
C ASP A 138 6.12 -1.80 -31.65
N ARG A 139 6.30 -1.19 -30.47
CA ARG A 139 6.78 -1.87 -29.27
C ARG A 139 5.78 -2.92 -28.81
N LYS A 140 6.30 -3.99 -28.20
CA LYS A 140 5.43 -4.99 -27.58
C LYS A 140 4.75 -4.41 -26.35
N VAL A 141 3.53 -4.86 -26.07
CA VAL A 141 2.86 -4.55 -24.80
C VAL A 141 3.70 -5.20 -23.70
N PRO A 142 4.14 -4.46 -22.66
CA PRO A 142 4.92 -5.05 -21.58
C PRO A 142 4.05 -5.99 -20.77
N GLU A 143 4.57 -7.17 -20.44
CA GLU A 143 3.84 -8.20 -19.70
C GLU A 143 4.49 -8.52 -18.35
N THR A 144 5.72 -8.05 -18.11
CA THR A 144 6.48 -8.27 -16.88
C THR A 144 7.17 -7.00 -16.41
N TRP A 145 7.62 -6.97 -15.16
CA TRP A 145 8.42 -5.84 -14.66
C TRP A 145 9.78 -5.74 -15.34
N ALA A 146 10.37 -6.86 -15.75
CA ALA A 146 11.60 -6.87 -16.55
C ALA A 146 11.42 -6.17 -17.90
N ASP A 147 10.26 -6.29 -18.55
CA ASP A 147 9.97 -5.57 -19.80
C ASP A 147 10.03 -4.05 -19.58
N ILE A 148 9.44 -3.56 -18.49
CA ILE A 148 9.46 -2.13 -18.12
C ILE A 148 10.89 -1.62 -17.91
N LEU A 149 11.78 -2.45 -17.39
CA LEU A 149 13.18 -2.11 -17.13
C LEU A 149 14.08 -2.20 -18.38
N SER A 150 13.58 -2.67 -19.51
CA SER A 150 14.37 -2.83 -20.73
C SER A 150 14.67 -1.49 -21.42
N GLU A 151 15.69 -1.48 -22.29
CA GLU A 151 16.02 -0.31 -23.13
C GLU A 151 14.87 0.11 -24.06
N GLU A 152 13.96 -0.80 -24.43
CA GLU A 152 12.79 -0.51 -25.28
C GLU A 152 11.82 0.50 -24.64
N PHE A 153 11.86 0.63 -23.31
CA PHE A 153 11.00 1.52 -22.53
C PHE A 153 11.74 2.73 -21.92
N GLU A 154 12.96 3.02 -22.35
CA GLU A 154 13.68 4.25 -21.99
C GLU A 154 12.82 5.52 -22.25
N ASP A 155 12.85 6.47 -21.31
CA ASP A 155 12.11 7.74 -21.35
C ASP A 155 10.63 7.58 -21.81
N SER A 156 9.95 6.55 -21.29
CA SER A 156 8.60 6.22 -21.76
C SER A 156 7.58 5.88 -20.67
N VAL A 157 8.02 5.76 -19.43
CA VAL A 157 7.20 5.29 -18.32
C VAL A 157 6.87 6.42 -17.35
N ALA A 158 5.59 6.60 -17.02
CA ALA A 158 5.19 7.51 -15.96
C ALA A 158 5.04 6.78 -14.62
N LEU A 159 5.59 7.38 -13.56
CA LEU A 159 5.56 6.86 -12.20
C LEU A 159 4.78 7.81 -11.27
N PRO A 160 4.08 7.30 -10.25
CA PRO A 160 3.38 8.12 -9.27
C PRO A 160 4.28 8.42 -8.07
N MET A 161 5.36 9.19 -8.27
CA MET A 161 6.38 9.44 -7.23
C MET A 161 5.84 10.18 -6.00
N ASN A 162 4.74 10.90 -6.13
CA ASN A 162 4.09 11.60 -4.99
C ASN A 162 3.11 10.70 -4.23
N ASP A 163 2.82 9.50 -4.75
CA ASP A 163 2.07 8.46 -4.04
C ASP A 163 3.10 7.56 -3.34
N LEU A 164 3.60 8.03 -2.20
CA LEU A 164 4.74 7.43 -1.50
C LEU A 164 4.49 5.94 -1.21
N ASP A 165 3.28 5.56 -0.82
CA ASP A 165 2.96 4.16 -0.52
C ASP A 165 3.14 3.23 -1.72
N LEU A 166 2.80 3.71 -2.92
CA LEU A 166 2.96 2.94 -4.17
C LEU A 166 4.40 3.03 -4.69
N PHE A 167 5.01 4.20 -4.64
CA PHE A 167 6.38 4.40 -5.10
C PHE A 167 7.38 3.59 -4.26
N ASN A 168 7.21 3.59 -2.93
CA ASN A 168 8.00 2.79 -2.00
C ASN A 168 7.87 1.30 -2.29
N ALA A 169 6.63 0.83 -2.52
CA ALA A 169 6.38 -0.54 -2.92
C ALA A 169 7.03 -0.89 -4.28
N LEU A 170 7.04 0.05 -5.22
CA LEU A 170 7.70 -0.10 -6.50
C LEU A 170 9.20 -0.30 -6.34
N VAL A 171 9.88 0.67 -5.74
CA VAL A 171 11.36 0.66 -5.66
C VAL A 171 11.87 -0.53 -4.85
N ILE A 172 11.22 -0.90 -3.73
CA ILE A 172 11.70 -2.01 -2.90
C ILE A 172 11.52 -3.37 -3.57
N ASN A 173 10.44 -3.58 -4.31
CA ASN A 173 10.24 -4.84 -5.04
C ASN A 173 11.20 -4.94 -6.23
N ILE A 174 11.42 -3.85 -6.97
CA ILE A 174 12.42 -3.81 -8.05
C ILE A 174 13.81 -4.09 -7.49
N TYR A 175 14.18 -3.47 -6.37
CA TYR A 175 15.47 -3.71 -5.71
C TYR A 175 15.62 -5.17 -5.26
N LYS A 176 14.59 -5.75 -4.62
CA LYS A 176 14.63 -7.15 -4.18
C LYS A 176 14.92 -8.11 -5.33
N GLU A 177 14.34 -7.85 -6.51
CA GLU A 177 14.41 -8.77 -7.65
C GLU A 177 15.61 -8.49 -8.59
N PHE A 178 15.94 -7.22 -8.79
CA PHE A 178 16.92 -6.77 -9.79
C PHE A 178 18.10 -5.97 -9.21
N GLY A 179 18.14 -5.77 -7.88
CA GLY A 179 19.17 -5.02 -7.18
C GLY A 179 19.21 -3.53 -7.58
N SER A 180 20.31 -2.86 -7.23
CA SER A 180 20.57 -1.46 -7.60
C SER A 180 20.60 -1.24 -9.12
N GLU A 181 20.95 -2.25 -9.92
CA GLU A 181 20.88 -2.16 -11.38
C GLU A 181 19.42 -2.01 -11.85
N GLY A 182 18.48 -2.73 -11.22
CA GLY A 182 17.05 -2.55 -11.45
C GLY A 182 16.57 -1.13 -11.17
N ILE A 183 17.06 -0.50 -10.11
CA ILE A 183 16.72 0.89 -9.77
C ILE A 183 17.22 1.86 -10.85
N LYS A 184 18.45 1.68 -11.33
CA LYS A 184 19.00 2.48 -12.43
C LYS A 184 18.24 2.26 -13.75
N ASN A 185 17.85 1.02 -14.03
CA ASN A 185 17.03 0.70 -15.20
C ASN A 185 15.63 1.33 -15.09
N LEU A 186 15.04 1.38 -13.89
CA LEU A 186 13.77 2.06 -13.64
C LEU A 186 13.92 3.57 -13.88
N ALA A 187 15.03 4.17 -13.43
CA ALA A 187 15.35 5.58 -13.68
C ALA A 187 15.51 5.88 -15.18
N ARG A 188 16.15 4.99 -15.95
CA ARG A 188 16.21 5.11 -17.42
C ARG A 188 14.82 5.06 -18.06
N SER A 189 13.95 4.17 -17.60
CA SER A 189 12.58 4.07 -18.15
C SER A 189 11.69 5.26 -17.79
N TYR A 190 12.01 5.97 -16.70
CA TYR A 190 11.22 7.09 -16.20
C TYR A 190 11.20 8.27 -17.18
N LYS A 191 9.99 8.68 -17.55
CA LYS A 191 9.72 9.87 -18.36
C LYS A 191 9.28 11.06 -17.50
N LYS A 192 8.32 10.82 -16.61
CA LYS A 192 7.73 11.87 -15.77
C LYS A 192 6.91 11.34 -14.60
N ASN A 193 6.78 12.18 -13.59
CA ASN A 193 5.90 11.98 -12.45
C ASN A 193 4.46 12.39 -12.83
N LEU A 194 3.49 11.52 -12.55
CA LEU A 194 2.06 11.83 -12.71
C LEU A 194 1.25 11.28 -11.54
N HIS A 195 0.23 12.00 -11.11
CA HIS A 195 -0.77 11.42 -10.21
C HIS A 195 -1.61 10.37 -10.98
N PRO A 196 -2.00 9.24 -10.37
CA PRO A 196 -2.79 8.20 -11.07
C PRO A 196 -4.06 8.71 -11.77
N ALA A 197 -4.77 9.66 -11.15
CA ALA A 197 -5.94 10.32 -11.74
C ALA A 197 -5.62 11.13 -13.04
N GLN A 198 -4.37 11.58 -13.22
CA GLN A 198 -3.90 12.21 -14.46
C GLN A 198 -3.53 11.16 -15.50
N MET A 199 -2.91 10.04 -15.09
CA MET A 199 -2.49 8.95 -15.98
C MET A 199 -3.68 8.35 -16.75
N VAL A 200 -4.82 8.13 -16.10
CA VAL A 200 -6.04 7.62 -16.77
C VAL A 200 -6.75 8.63 -17.67
N LYS A 201 -6.38 9.91 -17.55
CA LYS A 201 -6.86 11.00 -18.42
C LYS A 201 -5.88 11.34 -19.54
N ALA A 202 -4.66 10.82 -19.51
CA ALA A 202 -3.64 10.99 -20.53
C ALA A 202 -3.98 10.18 -21.80
N LYS A 203 -5.16 10.45 -22.36
CA LYS A 203 -5.65 9.88 -23.60
C LYS A 203 -4.97 10.59 -24.77
N GLY A 204 -4.59 9.84 -25.80
CA GLY A 204 -4.17 10.38 -27.09
C GLY A 204 -2.68 10.26 -27.41
N LYS A 205 -2.32 10.82 -28.57
CA LYS A 205 -1.04 10.63 -29.27
C LYS A 205 -0.04 11.77 -29.07
N SER A 206 -0.15 12.53 -27.96
CA SER A 206 0.85 13.56 -27.68
C SER A 206 2.22 12.92 -27.62
N LYS A 207 3.22 13.50 -28.30
CA LYS A 207 4.60 13.00 -28.25
C LYS A 207 5.17 12.98 -26.83
N ASP A 208 4.64 13.81 -25.95
CA ASP A 208 5.05 13.86 -24.56
C ASP A 208 4.28 12.87 -23.66
N ALA A 209 3.21 12.23 -24.14
CA ALA A 209 2.49 11.26 -23.31
C ALA A 209 3.36 10.00 -23.07
N PRO A 210 3.33 9.42 -21.86
CA PRO A 210 4.04 8.18 -21.58
C PRO A 210 3.41 7.02 -22.36
N ALA A 211 4.22 6.05 -22.77
CA ALA A 211 3.76 4.82 -23.39
C ALA A 211 3.16 3.86 -22.36
N VAL A 212 3.71 3.87 -21.15
CA VAL A 212 3.25 3.06 -20.02
C VAL A 212 3.14 3.95 -18.79
N SER A 213 2.11 3.75 -17.97
CA SER A 213 2.04 4.33 -16.63
C SER A 213 1.88 3.22 -15.61
N ILE A 214 2.63 3.27 -14.52
CA ILE A 214 2.43 2.37 -13.38
C ILE A 214 1.36 3.00 -12.48
N ILE A 215 0.24 2.31 -12.29
CA ILE A 215 -0.93 2.83 -11.56
C ILE A 215 -1.47 1.83 -10.54
N PRO A 216 -2.13 2.30 -9.47
CA PRO A 216 -3.03 1.44 -8.70
C PRO A 216 -4.13 0.88 -9.60
N TYR A 217 -4.41 -0.42 -9.51
CA TYR A 217 -5.42 -1.11 -10.31
C TYR A 217 -6.80 -0.47 -10.18
N PHE A 218 -7.12 0.12 -9.02
CA PHE A 218 -8.35 0.87 -8.81
C PHE A 218 -8.61 1.93 -9.89
N PHE A 219 -7.59 2.64 -10.37
CA PHE A 219 -7.80 3.70 -11.35
C PHE A 219 -8.23 3.19 -12.73
N THR A 220 -8.07 1.90 -13.02
CA THR A 220 -8.50 1.30 -14.30
C THR A 220 -10.02 1.38 -14.52
N GLN A 221 -10.81 1.53 -13.47
CA GLN A 221 -12.26 1.76 -13.60
C GLN A 221 -12.60 3.10 -14.28
N MET A 222 -11.69 4.09 -14.20
CA MET A 222 -11.90 5.42 -14.77
C MET A 222 -11.64 5.47 -16.28
N LEU A 223 -11.28 4.35 -16.91
CA LEU A 223 -10.99 4.31 -18.33
C LEU A 223 -12.23 4.57 -19.20
N MET A 224 -13.45 4.31 -18.68
CA MET A 224 -14.74 4.67 -19.31
C MET A 224 -14.79 4.34 -20.82
N GLY A 225 -14.35 3.15 -21.22
CA GLY A 225 -14.35 2.71 -22.62
C GLY A 225 -13.26 3.33 -23.51
N ALA A 226 -12.18 3.88 -22.93
CA ALA A 226 -11.02 4.32 -23.70
C ALA A 226 -10.40 3.15 -24.48
N SER A 227 -10.50 3.19 -25.81
CA SER A 227 -9.91 2.18 -26.71
C SER A 227 -8.37 2.22 -26.74
N ASP A 228 -7.82 3.39 -26.49
CA ASP A 228 -6.39 3.67 -26.68
C ASP A 228 -5.57 3.36 -25.41
N LEU A 229 -6.25 3.02 -24.32
CA LEU A 229 -5.63 2.66 -23.05
C LEU A 229 -5.94 1.20 -22.73
N GLN A 230 -4.94 0.43 -22.34
CA GLN A 230 -5.09 -0.95 -21.93
C GLN A 230 -4.47 -1.15 -20.55
N ALA A 231 -5.26 -1.62 -19.59
CA ALA A 231 -4.73 -2.13 -18.33
C ALA A 231 -4.13 -3.51 -18.56
N VAL A 232 -2.91 -3.74 -18.07
CA VAL A 232 -2.21 -5.02 -18.13
C VAL A 232 -1.81 -5.40 -16.72
N TRP A 233 -2.34 -6.54 -16.26
CA TRP A 233 -1.86 -7.18 -15.04
C TRP A 233 -0.56 -7.93 -15.38
N PRO A 234 0.58 -7.62 -14.72
CA PRO A 234 1.85 -8.26 -15.06
C PRO A 234 1.79 -9.78 -14.82
N LYS A 235 2.31 -10.57 -15.76
CA LYS A 235 2.33 -12.05 -15.71
C LYS A 235 3.16 -12.58 -14.55
N ASP A 236 4.19 -11.83 -14.17
CA ASP A 236 5.06 -12.10 -13.02
C ASP A 236 4.50 -11.51 -11.72
N GLY A 237 3.31 -10.90 -11.77
CA GLY A 237 2.52 -10.43 -10.63
C GLY A 237 2.44 -8.90 -10.52
N ALA A 238 1.28 -8.39 -10.13
CA ALA A 238 1.12 -6.98 -9.77
C ALA A 238 1.89 -6.68 -8.48
N LEU A 239 2.62 -5.56 -8.42
CA LEU A 239 3.29 -5.16 -7.18
C LEU A 239 2.25 -4.86 -6.11
N LEU A 240 2.47 -5.40 -4.93
CA LEU A 240 1.54 -5.32 -3.82
C LEU A 240 2.00 -4.23 -2.86
N SER A 241 1.22 -3.15 -2.73
CA SER A 241 1.37 -2.20 -1.62
C SER A 241 0.36 -2.55 -0.51
N PRO A 242 0.81 -3.01 0.67
CA PRO A 242 -0.07 -3.49 1.73
C PRO A 242 -0.67 -2.33 2.54
N ILE A 243 -1.84 -2.57 3.11
CA ILE A 243 -2.48 -1.69 4.09
C ILE A 243 -2.48 -2.42 5.43
N PHE A 244 -1.68 -1.92 6.35
CA PHE A 244 -1.42 -2.54 7.63
C PHE A 244 -2.29 -1.98 8.75
N MET A 245 -2.51 -2.83 9.74
CA MET A 245 -2.97 -2.50 11.08
C MET A 245 -2.02 -3.11 12.09
N ILE A 246 -1.65 -2.31 13.09
CA ILE A 246 -0.91 -2.77 14.28
C ILE A 246 -1.66 -2.32 15.53
N THR A 247 -1.54 -3.11 16.59
CA THR A 247 -2.27 -2.92 17.84
C THR A 247 -1.39 -3.20 19.05
N LYS A 248 -1.50 -2.38 20.09
CA LYS A 248 -0.72 -2.56 21.32
C LYS A 248 -1.13 -3.83 22.05
N LYS A 249 -0.14 -4.64 22.40
CA LYS A 249 -0.32 -5.89 23.14
C LYS A 249 -0.98 -5.68 24.51
N ALA A 250 -0.61 -4.61 25.21
CA ALA A 250 -1.10 -4.32 26.56
C ALA A 250 -2.60 -4.01 26.65
N LYS A 251 -3.27 -3.71 25.53
CA LYS A 251 -4.69 -3.33 25.49
C LYS A 251 -5.54 -4.24 24.59
N GLN A 252 -5.06 -5.44 24.27
CA GLN A 252 -5.75 -6.37 23.36
C GLN A 252 -7.20 -6.65 23.76
N ASP A 253 -7.49 -6.84 25.05
CA ASP A 253 -8.86 -7.12 25.52
C ASP A 253 -9.86 -6.00 25.14
N LYS A 254 -9.39 -4.75 25.11
CA LYS A 254 -10.19 -3.57 24.74
C LYS A 254 -10.17 -3.28 23.24
N ILE A 255 -9.11 -3.70 22.54
CA ILE A 255 -8.91 -3.45 21.10
C ILE A 255 -9.57 -4.54 20.25
N LYS A 256 -9.63 -5.79 20.74
CA LYS A 256 -10.18 -6.93 19.99
C LYS A 256 -11.55 -6.65 19.36
N PRO A 257 -12.51 -6.00 20.04
CA PRO A 257 -13.78 -5.63 19.42
C PRO A 257 -13.63 -4.74 18.18
N PHE A 258 -12.64 -3.84 18.16
CA PHE A 258 -12.32 -3.02 16.99
C PHE A 258 -11.73 -3.88 15.86
N ILE A 259 -10.79 -4.78 16.17
CA ILE A 259 -10.24 -5.71 15.16
C ILE A 259 -11.36 -6.54 14.53
N ASP A 260 -12.25 -7.11 15.34
CA ASP A 260 -13.37 -7.94 14.86
C ASP A 260 -14.34 -7.14 13.98
N PHE A 261 -14.64 -5.88 14.36
CA PHE A 261 -15.44 -4.98 13.54
C PHE A 261 -14.73 -4.62 12.21
N PHE A 262 -13.48 -4.18 12.31
CA PHE A 262 -12.72 -3.65 11.18
C PHE A 262 -12.32 -4.73 10.18
N MET A 263 -12.16 -5.97 10.65
CA MET A 263 -11.94 -7.15 9.82
C MET A 263 -13.23 -7.90 9.49
N SER A 264 -14.41 -7.35 9.78
CA SER A 264 -15.69 -7.99 9.45
C SER A 264 -15.90 -8.10 7.94
N GLU A 265 -16.72 -9.07 7.50
CA GLU A 265 -17.05 -9.26 6.08
C GLU A 265 -17.68 -8.00 5.45
N LYS A 266 -18.48 -7.24 6.22
CA LYS A 266 -19.04 -5.96 5.77
C LYS A 266 -17.95 -4.96 5.42
N ILE A 267 -16.97 -4.79 6.30
CA ILE A 267 -15.84 -3.88 6.05
C ILE A 267 -14.94 -4.42 4.96
N GLY A 268 -14.63 -5.72 4.96
CA GLY A 268 -13.84 -6.36 3.90
C GLY A 268 -14.49 -6.23 2.51
N THR A 269 -15.81 -6.35 2.40
CA THR A 269 -16.55 -6.14 1.14
C THR A 269 -16.48 -4.69 0.68
N LEU A 270 -16.64 -3.73 1.61
CA LEU A 270 -16.45 -2.31 1.32
C LEU A 270 -15.01 -2.04 0.87
N PHE A 271 -14.04 -2.69 1.52
CA PHE A 271 -12.62 -2.56 1.23
C PHE A 271 -12.28 -3.10 -0.16
N SER A 272 -12.79 -4.28 -0.52
CA SER A 272 -12.60 -4.91 -1.84
C SER A 272 -12.90 -3.95 -2.99
N ALA A 273 -13.86 -3.03 -2.80
CA ALA A 273 -14.30 -2.09 -3.82
C ALA A 273 -14.58 -2.81 -5.16
N SER A 274 -15.23 -3.98 -5.07
CA SER A 274 -15.47 -4.90 -6.18
C SER A 274 -14.18 -5.37 -6.89
N GLY A 275 -13.19 -5.83 -6.10
CA GLY A 275 -11.91 -6.35 -6.58
C GLY A 275 -10.86 -5.30 -6.96
N LYS A 276 -11.12 -4.03 -6.65
CA LYS A 276 -10.22 -2.91 -7.00
C LYS A 276 -9.24 -2.55 -5.89
N PHE A 277 -9.55 -2.95 -4.65
CA PHE A 277 -8.68 -2.92 -3.47
C PHE A 277 -8.82 -4.26 -2.74
N PRO A 278 -8.21 -5.35 -3.26
CA PRO A 278 -8.47 -6.69 -2.75
C PRO A 278 -8.30 -6.79 -1.22
N SER A 279 -9.26 -7.42 -0.56
CA SER A 279 -9.32 -7.58 0.89
C SER A 279 -8.68 -8.90 1.32
N THR A 280 -8.08 -8.91 2.51
CA THR A 280 -7.57 -10.12 3.15
C THR A 280 -8.62 -10.85 3.99
N ASN A 281 -9.85 -10.33 4.08
CA ASN A 281 -10.94 -11.01 4.80
C ASN A 281 -11.27 -12.39 4.14
N PRO A 282 -11.38 -13.47 4.92
CA PRO A 282 -11.56 -14.83 4.39
C PRO A 282 -12.87 -15.08 3.64
N ASN A 283 -13.91 -14.28 3.89
CA ASN A 283 -15.25 -14.46 3.32
C ASN A 283 -15.52 -13.59 2.09
N VAL A 284 -14.59 -12.70 1.73
CA VAL A 284 -14.77 -11.75 0.61
C VAL A 284 -14.29 -12.36 -0.70
N ASP A 285 -15.09 -12.27 -1.76
CA ASP A 285 -14.62 -12.56 -3.12
C ASP A 285 -13.96 -11.29 -3.71
N ASN A 286 -12.67 -11.37 -4.04
CA ASN A 286 -11.96 -10.27 -4.68
C ASN A 286 -12.17 -10.22 -6.20
N HIS A 287 -12.89 -11.20 -6.79
CA HIS A 287 -13.12 -11.28 -8.24
C HIS A 287 -11.84 -11.20 -9.07
N LEU A 288 -10.78 -11.88 -8.60
CA LEU A 288 -9.51 -12.00 -9.30
C LEU A 288 -9.51 -13.27 -10.15
N ASP A 289 -9.04 -13.16 -11.40
CA ASP A 289 -8.80 -14.31 -12.26
C ASP A 289 -7.56 -15.10 -11.80
N GLU A 290 -7.44 -16.37 -12.16
CA GLU A 290 -6.34 -17.26 -11.77
C GLU A 290 -4.93 -16.74 -12.14
N ASN A 291 -4.86 -15.87 -13.16
CA ASN A 291 -3.62 -15.27 -13.64
C ASN A 291 -3.29 -13.93 -12.96
N GLN A 292 -4.20 -13.37 -12.15
CA GLN A 292 -4.00 -12.12 -11.43
C GLN A 292 -3.22 -12.34 -10.13
N THR A 293 -1.93 -12.64 -10.28
CA THR A 293 -1.02 -12.91 -9.15
C THR A 293 -0.35 -11.63 -8.61
N PHE A 294 0.32 -11.73 -7.46
CA PHE A 294 0.94 -10.60 -6.80
C PHE A 294 2.44 -10.81 -6.60
N LYS A 295 3.20 -9.72 -6.65
CA LYS A 295 4.59 -9.65 -6.19
C LYS A 295 4.63 -9.02 -4.81
N TRP A 296 5.12 -9.81 -3.86
CA TRP A 296 5.30 -9.43 -2.46
C TRP A 296 6.78 -9.57 -2.08
N ILE A 297 7.31 -8.60 -1.32
CA ILE A 297 8.70 -8.69 -0.86
C ILE A 297 8.92 -9.82 0.14
N GLY A 298 7.87 -10.30 0.80
CA GLY A 298 7.94 -11.47 1.67
C GLY A 298 8.39 -11.13 3.09
N TRP A 299 7.84 -11.85 4.06
CA TRP A 299 8.16 -11.67 5.48
C TRP A 299 9.62 -11.95 5.79
N ASP A 300 10.25 -12.93 5.14
CA ASP A 300 11.67 -13.21 5.32
C ASP A 300 12.54 -12.02 4.91
N PHE A 301 12.20 -11.33 3.81
CA PHE A 301 12.92 -10.14 3.40
C PHE A 301 12.70 -9.01 4.41
N ILE A 302 11.45 -8.78 4.83
CA ILE A 302 11.10 -7.74 5.80
C ILE A 302 11.83 -7.95 7.14
N HIS A 303 11.80 -9.17 7.66
CA HIS A 303 12.35 -9.48 8.99
C HIS A 303 13.88 -9.51 9.04
N ASN A 304 14.55 -9.64 7.89
CA ASN A 304 16.01 -9.71 7.80
C ASN A 304 16.66 -8.42 7.28
N ASN A 305 15.88 -7.38 6.95
CA ASN A 305 16.39 -6.13 6.40
C ASN A 305 15.82 -4.90 7.10
N ASP A 306 16.54 -3.79 7.07
CA ASP A 306 15.99 -2.46 7.36
C ASP A 306 15.28 -1.96 6.10
N VAL A 307 14.02 -2.35 5.94
CA VAL A 307 13.25 -2.03 4.72
C VAL A 307 13.07 -0.52 4.58
N GLY A 308 12.85 0.22 5.67
CA GLY A 308 12.78 1.69 5.63
C GLY A 308 14.09 2.31 5.14
N GLY A 309 15.23 1.83 5.65
CA GLY A 309 16.56 2.24 5.17
C GLY A 309 16.79 1.91 3.69
N LEU A 310 16.41 0.70 3.25
CA LEU A 310 16.52 0.28 1.85
C LEU A 310 15.65 1.10 0.91
N VAL A 311 14.42 1.45 1.31
CA VAL A 311 13.54 2.34 0.53
C VAL A 311 14.23 3.68 0.29
N ARG A 312 14.69 4.36 1.35
CA ARG A 312 15.43 5.63 1.24
C ARG A 312 16.66 5.53 0.34
N GLN A 313 17.41 4.43 0.46
CA GLN A 313 18.56 4.18 -0.40
C GLN A 313 18.13 4.07 -1.86
N CYS A 314 17.10 3.27 -2.17
CA CYS A 314 16.61 3.07 -3.53
C CYS A 314 16.05 4.36 -4.13
N GLU A 315 15.31 5.16 -3.35
CA GLU A 315 14.83 6.46 -3.80
C GLU A 315 15.98 7.41 -4.13
N LYS A 316 17.03 7.44 -3.29
CA LYS A 316 18.22 8.23 -3.56
C LYS A 316 18.92 7.76 -4.84
N GLU A 317 19.16 6.45 -4.98
CA GLU A 317 19.78 5.87 -6.18
C GLU A 317 18.96 6.18 -7.45
N PHE A 318 17.64 6.10 -7.38
CA PHE A 318 16.74 6.44 -8.47
C PHE A 318 16.84 7.91 -8.87
N ASN A 319 16.77 8.82 -7.90
CA ASN A 319 16.85 10.26 -8.15
C ASN A 319 18.23 10.67 -8.68
N ASP A 320 19.31 10.11 -8.12
CA ASP A 320 20.67 10.34 -8.60
C ASP A 320 20.82 9.88 -10.06
N ALA A 321 20.33 8.68 -10.39
CA ALA A 321 20.38 8.16 -11.75
C ALA A 321 19.59 9.02 -12.76
N ILE A 322 18.44 9.59 -12.37
CA ILE A 322 17.72 10.54 -13.23
C ILE A 322 18.55 11.80 -13.51
N MET A 323 19.27 12.31 -12.51
CA MET A 323 20.10 13.52 -12.67
C MET A 323 21.32 13.29 -13.57
N GLU A 324 21.73 12.04 -13.79
CA GLU A 324 22.86 11.66 -14.64
C GLU A 324 22.49 11.46 -16.12
N LEU A 325 21.19 11.36 -16.46
CA LEU A 325 20.65 11.17 -17.81
C LEU A 325 20.43 12.50 -18.54
#